data_AF-A0A2G4DSA8-F1
#
_entry.id   AF-A0A2G4DSA8-F1
#
_cell.length_a   1.000
_cell.length_b   1.000
_cell.length_c   1.000
_cell.angle_alpha   90.00
_cell.angle_beta   90.00
_cell.angle_gamma   90.00
#
_symmetry.space_group_name_H-M   'P 1'
#
loop_
_entity.id
_entity.type
_entity.pdbx_description
1 polymer ?
#
loop_
_entity_poly.entity_id
_entity_poly.type
_entity_poly.pdbx_seq_one_letter_code
_entity_poly.pdbx_strand_id
1 'polypeptide(L)'
;MSIALAAMSDSFIAAAHAANIPLEVLHRVAAMASGGMDTLPHNGAVITLLAVTGLTHREAYKDIFGITIIKTLAVFVVIGVFYATGIV
;
A
#
# COMPACT_ATOMS: atom_id res chain seq x y z
N MET A 1 -10.19 4.10 1.17
CA MET A 1 -10.32 3.41 -0.13
C MET A 1 -11.71 3.45 -0.77
N SER A 2 -12.78 3.97 -0.15
CA SER A 2 -14.15 3.80 -0.70
C SER A 2 -14.40 4.49 -2.05
N ILE A 3 -14.00 5.75 -2.21
CA ILE A 3 -14.32 6.55 -3.42
C ILE A 3 -13.49 6.10 -4.63
N ALA A 4 -12.17 5.93 -4.46
CA ALA A 4 -11.27 5.52 -5.53
C ALA A 4 -11.49 4.05 -5.94
N LEU A 5 -11.75 3.15 -4.98
CA LEU A 5 -12.06 1.76 -5.27
C LEU A 5 -13.40 1.63 -5.99
N ALA A 6 -14.42 2.41 -5.61
CA ALA A 6 -15.68 2.44 -6.34
C ALA A 6 -15.49 2.89 -7.79
N ALA A 7 -14.73 3.97 -8.02
CA ALA A 7 -14.49 4.53 -9.35
C ALA A 7 -13.64 3.64 -10.27
N MET A 8 -12.73 2.82 -9.72
CA MET A 8 -11.84 1.94 -10.50
C MET A 8 -12.16 0.46 -10.38
N SER A 9 -13.25 0.10 -9.68
CA SER A 9 -13.63 -1.28 -9.40
C SER A 9 -13.79 -2.11 -10.66
N ASP A 10 -14.53 -1.62 -11.64
CA ASP A 10 -14.79 -2.33 -12.91
C ASP A 10 -13.49 -2.66 -13.66
N SER A 11 -12.55 -1.71 -13.73
CA SER A 11 -11.25 -1.90 -14.35
C SER A 11 -10.37 -2.91 -13.61
N PHE A 12 -10.39 -2.90 -12.26
CA PHE A 12 -9.62 -3.86 -11.47
C PHE A 12 -10.22 -5.26 -11.51
N ILE A 13 -11.55 -5.38 -11.52
CA ILE A 13 -12.26 -6.65 -11.66
C ILE A 13 -11.97 -7.27 -13.03
N ALA A 14 -12.06 -6.48 -14.11
CA ALA A 14 -11.72 -6.94 -15.46
C ALA A 14 -10.26 -7.43 -15.57
N ALA A 15 -9.32 -6.71 -14.97
CA ALA A 15 -7.91 -7.10 -14.93
C ALA A 15 -7.67 -8.38 -14.09
N ALA A 16 -8.35 -8.52 -12.95
CA ALA A 16 -8.25 -9.71 -12.10
C ALA A 16 -8.82 -10.96 -12.79
N HIS A 17 -9.94 -10.82 -13.52
CA HIS A 17 -10.49 -11.90 -14.34
C HIS A 17 -9.54 -12.30 -15.47
N ALA A 18 -8.91 -11.33 -16.15
CA ALA A 18 -7.92 -11.62 -17.20
C ALA A 18 -6.68 -12.35 -16.65
N ALA A 19 -6.27 -12.04 -15.41
CA ALA A 19 -5.12 -12.67 -14.74
C ALA A 19 -5.49 -13.94 -13.95
N ASN A 20 -6.75 -14.38 -13.95
CA ASN A 20 -7.27 -15.48 -13.12
C ASN A 20 -6.97 -15.33 -11.61
N ILE A 21 -6.93 -14.09 -11.11
CA ILE A 21 -6.72 -13.81 -9.68
C ILE A 21 -8.08 -13.76 -8.97
N PRO A 22 -8.28 -14.48 -7.86
CA PRO A 22 -9.50 -14.36 -7.06
C PRO A 22 -9.67 -12.93 -6.51
N LEU A 23 -10.91 -12.42 -6.53
CA LEU A 23 -11.23 -11.06 -6.06
C LEU A 23 -10.86 -10.84 -4.58
N GLU A 24 -10.87 -11.89 -3.76
CA GLU A 24 -10.43 -11.81 -2.37
C GLU A 24 -8.94 -11.46 -2.25
N VAL A 25 -8.10 -12.07 -3.09
CA VAL A 25 -6.66 -11.79 -3.15
C VAL A 25 -6.43 -10.38 -3.66
N LEU A 26 -7.14 -9.98 -4.72
CA LEU A 26 -7.11 -8.62 -5.24
C LEU A 26 -7.44 -7.60 -4.13
N HIS A 27 -8.51 -7.84 -3.36
CA HIS A 27 -8.90 -6.94 -2.29
C HIS A 27 -7.85 -6.86 -1.17
N ARG A 28 -7.32 -8.00 -0.71
CA ARG A 28 -6.26 -8.06 0.31
C ARG A 28 -5.00 -7.32 -0.13
N VAL A 29 -4.56 -7.54 -1.37
CA VAL A 29 -3.38 -6.89 -1.95
C VAL A 29 -3.62 -5.40 -2.18
N ALA A 30 -4.79 -5.00 -2.68
CA ALA A 30 -5.14 -3.60 -2.90
C ALA A 30 -5.25 -2.80 -1.58
N ALA A 31 -5.84 -3.40 -0.54
CA ALA A 31 -5.91 -2.82 0.79
C ALA A 31 -4.51 -2.69 1.42
N MET A 32 -3.64 -3.69 1.22
CA MET A 32 -2.25 -3.61 1.67
C MET A 32 -1.45 -2.54 0.90
N ALA A 33 -1.65 -2.42 -0.40
CA ALA A 33 -0.98 -1.45 -1.28
C ALA A 33 -1.38 0.01 -0.98
N SER A 34 -2.62 0.27 -0.56
CA SER A 34 -3.15 1.63 -0.47
C SER A 34 -2.41 2.57 0.48
N GLY A 35 -1.72 2.05 1.51
CA GLY A 35 -0.93 2.87 2.43
C GLY A 35 0.50 3.17 1.97
N GLY A 36 0.81 3.08 0.67
CA GLY A 36 2.17 3.25 0.13
C GLY A 36 2.58 4.72 -0.09
N MET A 37 1.66 5.67 0.04
CA MET A 37 1.89 7.11 -0.16
C MET A 37 1.66 7.92 1.13
N ASP A 38 1.73 7.24 2.28
CA ASP A 38 1.51 7.81 3.60
C ASP A 38 2.66 8.71 4.10
N THR A 39 3.76 8.83 3.33
CA THR A 39 4.96 9.60 3.66
C THR A 39 4.86 11.08 3.36
N LEU A 40 3.85 11.48 2.61
CA LEU A 40 3.68 12.87 2.21
C LEU A 40 3.22 13.71 3.41
N PRO A 41 3.64 14.99 3.49
CA PRO A 41 3.47 15.84 4.67
C PRO A 41 2.01 16.14 5.05
N HIS A 42 1.05 15.72 4.21
CA HIS A 42 -0.38 15.84 4.48
C HIS A 42 -0.93 14.70 5.34
N ASN A 43 -0.14 13.66 5.63
CA ASN A 43 -0.59 12.57 6.48
C ASN A 43 -0.51 12.94 7.96
N GLY A 44 -1.67 12.99 8.63
CA GLY A 44 -1.78 13.28 10.06
C GLY A 44 -0.93 12.36 10.94
N ALA A 45 -0.71 11.10 10.53
CA ALA A 45 0.12 10.16 11.28
C ALA A 45 1.60 10.60 11.35
N VAL A 46 2.15 11.13 10.25
CA VAL A 46 3.53 11.65 10.21
C VAL A 46 3.65 12.91 11.07
N ILE A 47 2.65 13.78 11.03
CA ILE A 47 2.62 15.02 11.85
C ILE A 47 2.63 14.67 13.34
N THR A 48 1.83 13.71 13.78
CA THR A 48 1.82 13.26 15.19
C THR A 48 3.15 12.62 15.59
N LEU A 49 3.75 11.81 14.73
CA LEU A 49 5.03 11.14 15.00
C LEU A 49 6.17 12.15 15.16
N LEU A 50 6.22 13.17 14.30
CA LEU A 50 7.17 14.28 14.41
C LEU A 50 6.92 15.12 15.67
N ALA A 51 5.66 15.38 16.03
CA ALA A 51 5.32 16.14 17.23
C ALA A 51 5.71 15.41 18.54
N VAL A 52 5.56 14.08 18.59
CA VAL A 52 5.93 13.27 19.76
C VAL A 52 7.44 13.04 19.85
N THR A 53 8.11 12.84 18.72
CA THR A 53 9.57 12.59 18.69
C THR A 53 10.41 13.86 18.75
N GLY A 54 9.81 15.04 18.54
CA GLY A 54 10.52 16.33 18.52
C GLY A 54 11.48 16.50 17.33
N LEU A 55 11.46 15.58 16.37
CA LEU A 55 12.31 15.61 15.18
C LEU A 55 11.75 16.56 14.12
N THR A 56 12.62 17.18 13.35
CA THR A 56 12.17 17.97 12.20
C THR A 56 11.79 17.05 11.05
N HIS A 57 10.81 17.47 10.23
CA HIS A 57 10.37 16.69 9.07
C HIS A 57 11.54 16.36 8.12
N ARG A 58 12.55 17.23 8.05
CA ARG A 58 13.74 17.04 7.21
C ARG A 58 14.64 15.91 7.68
N GLU A 59 14.72 15.69 8.99
CA GLU A 59 15.54 14.63 9.59
C GLU A 59 14.86 13.27 9.43
N ALA A 60 13.58 13.17 9.81
CA ALA A 60 12.85 11.91 9.75
C ALA A 60 12.40 11.50 8.34
N TYR A 61 12.45 12.40 7.34
CA TYR A 61 11.96 12.10 5.98
C TYR A 61 12.64 10.89 5.36
N LYS A 62 13.94 10.71 5.59
CA LYS A 62 14.70 9.58 5.02
C LYS A 62 14.22 8.25 5.59
N ASP A 63 13.98 8.19 6.90
CA ASP A 63 13.52 6.98 7.58
C ASP A 63 12.08 6.64 7.18
N ILE A 64 11.21 7.65 7.15
CA ILE A 64 9.81 7.54 6.73
C ILE A 64 9.70 7.10 5.25
N PHE A 65 10.53 7.65 4.38
CA PHE A 65 10.62 7.24 2.98
C PHE A 65 11.15 5.81 2.83
N GLY A 66 12.20 5.45 3.58
CA GLY A 66 12.77 4.10 3.59
C GLY A 66 11.76 3.03 3.99
N ILE A 67 11.03 3.26 5.10
CA ILE A 67 9.96 2.36 5.59
C ILE A 67 8.89 2.18 4.51
N THR A 68 8.59 3.24 3.76
CA THR A 68 7.52 3.21 2.76
C THR A 68 7.92 2.46 1.50
N ILE A 69 9.17 2.57 1.06
CA ILE A 69 9.70 1.71 0.01
C ILE A 69 9.64 0.25 0.46
N ILE A 70 10.09 -0.07 1.68
CA ILE A 70 10.06 -1.44 2.21
C ILE A 70 8.63 -1.98 2.23
N LYS A 71 7.67 -1.17 2.72
CA LYS A 71 6.26 -1.53 2.78
C LYS A 71 5.64 -1.72 1.39
N THR A 72 6.05 -0.92 0.41
CA THR A 72 5.62 -1.06 -0.99
C THR A 72 6.19 -2.34 -1.62
N LEU A 73 7.46 -2.66 -1.34
CA LEU A 73 8.10 -3.91 -1.78
C LEU A 73 7.44 -5.16 -1.20
N ALA A 74 6.96 -5.11 0.05
CA ALA A 74 6.28 -6.23 0.68
C ALA A 74 5.04 -6.70 -0.11
N VAL A 75 4.30 -5.78 -0.74
CA VAL A 75 3.13 -6.12 -1.57
C VAL A 75 3.55 -6.92 -2.81
N PHE A 76 4.68 -6.56 -3.44
CA PHE A 76 5.24 -7.31 -4.56
C PHE A 76 5.70 -8.72 -4.15
N VAL A 77 6.20 -8.88 -2.92
CA VAL A 77 6.55 -10.19 -2.38
C VAL A 77 5.29 -11.03 -2.17
N VAL A 78 4.23 -10.47 -1.58
CA VAL A 78 2.96 -11.20 -1.32
C VAL A 78 2.34 -11.69 -2.63
N ILE A 79 2.26 -10.85 -3.68
CA ILE A 79 1.73 -11.30 -4.97
C ILE A 79 2.66 -12.31 -5.64
N GLY A 80 3.98 -12.18 -5.50
CA GLY A 80 4.96 -13.14 -6.01
C GLY A 80 4.83 -14.52 -5.35
N VAL A 81 4.63 -14.56 -4.03
CA VAL A 81 4.34 -15.80 -3.29
C VAL A 81 3.02 -16.40 -3.75
N PHE A 82 1.97 -15.59 -3.93
CA PHE A 82 0.69 -16.07 -4.44
C PHE A 82 0.83 -16.75 -5.82
N TYR A 83 1.58 -16.15 -6.74
CA TYR A 83 1.84 -16.78 -8.05
C TYR A 83 2.69 -18.05 -7.95
N ALA A 84 3.60 -18.14 -6.97
CA ALA A 84 4.49 -19.28 -6.81
C ALA A 84 3.84 -20.47 -6.08
N THR A 85 2.93 -20.23 -5.14
CA THR A 85 2.38 -21.28 -4.25
C THR A 85 0.86 -21.42 -4.33
N GLY A 86 0.14 -20.44 -4.88
CA GLY A 86 -1.32 -20.39 -4.86
C GLY A 86 -1.93 -20.12 -3.48
N ILE A 87 -1.11 -19.79 -2.48
CA ILE A 87 -1.53 -19.58 -1.09
C ILE A 87 -1.65 -18.08 -0.79
N VAL A 88 -2.75 -17.67 -0.13
CA VAL A 88 -3.00 -16.31 0.39
C VAL A 88 -3.48 -16.33 1.82
#